data_AF-G2GYH9-F1
#
_entry.id   AF-G2GYH9-F1
#
_cell.length_a   1.000
_cell.length_b   1.000
_cell.length_c   1.000
_cell.angle_alpha   90.00
_cell.angle_beta   90.00
_cell.angle_gamma   90.00
#
_symmetry.space_group_name_H-M   'P 1'
#
loop_
_entity.id
_entity.type
_entity.pdbx_description
1 polymer ?
#
loop_
_entity_poly.entity_id
_entity_poly.type
_entity_poly.pdbx_seq_one_letter_code
_entity_poly.pdbx_strand_id
1 'polypeptide(L)'
;MIDSWRIIEDKKGKLDIGMIEVTLPDWLYQAFHKKKMLKISPDYFRIRKAIDRRIYEIARKHCGNHGEFNIYLEKLHLKTGSTALLKMFRHNVKQLAKANDLPDYQLRYDTERDVVVFNNRNLTPEKEKKEQHVVCFAHHAC
;
A
#
# COMPACT_ATOMS: atom_id res chain seq x y z
N MET A 1 -14.19 5.97 -13.22
CA MET A 1 -14.56 6.96 -14.27
C MET A 1 -13.35 7.11 -15.17
N ILE A 2 -13.47 6.63 -16.40
CA ILE A 2 -12.47 6.72 -17.48
C ILE A 2 -13.11 7.62 -18.54
N ASP A 3 -12.32 8.47 -19.20
CA ASP A 3 -12.84 9.42 -20.19
C ASP A 3 -13.11 8.73 -21.53
N SER A 4 -12.15 7.94 -22.01
CA SER A 4 -12.30 7.08 -23.18
C SER A 4 -11.32 5.91 -23.12
N TRP A 5 -11.59 4.86 -23.90
CA TRP A 5 -10.68 3.73 -24.10
C TRP A 5 -10.84 3.16 -25.51
N ARG A 6 -9.78 2.56 -26.07
CA ARG A 6 -9.84 1.82 -27.35
C ARG A 6 -8.81 0.68 -27.39
N ILE A 7 -9.08 -0.33 -28.21
CA ILE A 7 -8.15 -1.45 -28.46
C ILE A 7 -7.24 -1.05 -29.61
N ILE A 8 -5.92 -1.09 -29.41
CA ILE A 8 -4.93 -0.74 -30.44
C ILE A 8 -4.60 -1.96 -31.32
N GLU A 9 -4.54 -3.15 -30.71
CA GLU A 9 -4.30 -4.41 -31.43
C GLU A 9 -5.24 -5.51 -30.93
N ASP A 10 -6.04 -6.02 -31.86
CA ASP A 10 -6.71 -7.31 -31.69
C ASP A 10 -5.73 -8.45 -31.97
N LYS A 11 -5.85 -9.49 -31.13
CA LYS A 11 -4.98 -10.67 -31.01
C LYS A 11 -4.22 -11.07 -32.29
N LYS A 12 -2.88 -11.16 -32.22
CA LYS A 12 -2.06 -11.92 -33.19
C LYS A 12 -1.39 -13.12 -32.50
N GLY A 13 -1.95 -14.32 -32.71
CA GLY A 13 -1.32 -15.59 -32.31
C GLY A 13 -1.83 -16.18 -30.98
N LYS A 14 -0.99 -17.01 -30.33
CA LYS A 14 -1.32 -17.84 -29.15
C LYS A 14 -1.34 -17.11 -27.79
N LEU A 15 -1.01 -15.81 -27.74
CA LEU A 15 -1.04 -15.02 -26.51
C LEU A 15 -2.35 -14.24 -26.42
N ASP A 16 -3.11 -14.45 -25.33
CA ASP A 16 -4.45 -13.88 -25.10
C ASP A 16 -4.48 -12.40 -24.70
N ILE A 17 -3.43 -11.62 -24.99
CA ILE A 17 -3.28 -10.26 -24.45
C ILE A 17 -3.30 -9.25 -25.61
N GLY A 18 -4.44 -8.58 -25.80
CA GLY A 18 -4.56 -7.39 -26.66
C GLY A 18 -4.09 -6.11 -25.95
N MET A 19 -3.71 -5.09 -26.72
CA MET A 19 -3.30 -3.78 -26.17
C MET A 19 -4.48 -2.82 -26.06
N ILE A 20 -4.64 -2.19 -24.90
CA ILE A 20 -5.72 -1.23 -24.62
C ILE A 20 -5.10 0.15 -24.33
N GLU A 21 -5.58 1.17 -25.02
CA GLU A 21 -5.35 2.57 -24.69
C GLU A 21 -6.47 3.07 -23.79
N VAL A 22 -6.12 3.81 -22.73
CA VAL A 22 -7.07 4.37 -21.77
C VAL A 22 -6.74 5.85 -21.56
N THR A 23 -7.72 6.73 -21.77
CA THR A 23 -7.60 8.17 -21.54
C THR A 23 -8.13 8.50 -20.14
N LEU A 24 -7.27 9.13 -19.33
CA LEU A 24 -7.67 9.65 -18.02
C LEU A 24 -8.32 11.03 -18.18
N PRO A 25 -9.39 11.35 -17.42
CA PRO A 25 -9.98 12.69 -17.42
C PRO A 25 -9.00 13.77 -16.97
N ASP A 26 -9.07 14.96 -17.57
CA ASP A 26 -8.18 16.09 -17.27
C ASP A 26 -8.20 16.50 -15.79
N TRP A 27 -9.38 16.49 -15.16
CA TRP A 27 -9.50 16.81 -13.73
C TRP A 27 -8.70 15.85 -12.84
N LEU A 28 -8.60 14.58 -13.25
CA LEU A 28 -7.88 13.56 -12.51
C LEU A 28 -6.36 13.74 -12.68
N TYR A 29 -5.92 14.07 -13.90
CA TYR A 29 -4.53 14.42 -14.17
C TYR A 29 -4.08 15.63 -13.34
N GLN A 30 -4.88 16.70 -13.31
CA GLN A 30 -4.59 17.89 -12.52
C GLN A 30 -4.56 17.60 -11.00
N ALA A 31 -5.45 16.72 -10.52
CA ALA A 31 -5.50 16.31 -9.12
C ALA A 31 -4.23 15.53 -8.70
N PHE A 32 -3.67 14.73 -9.61
CA PHE A 32 -2.39 14.05 -9.36
C PHE A 32 -1.20 15.00 -9.39
N HIS A 33 -1.15 15.94 -10.34
CA HIS A 33 -0.03 16.88 -10.47
C HIS A 33 0.16 17.77 -9.22
N LYS A 34 -0.93 18.10 -8.53
CA LYS A 34 -0.90 18.97 -7.33
C LYS A 34 -0.59 18.23 -6.02
N LYS A 35 -0.55 16.89 -6.00
CA LYS A 35 -0.41 16.10 -4.76
C LYS A 35 0.88 15.28 -4.74
N LYS A 36 1.54 15.24 -3.58
CA LYS A 36 2.63 14.27 -3.33
C LYS A 36 2.03 12.86 -3.30
N MET A 37 2.36 12.04 -4.30
CA MET A 37 1.93 10.64 -4.39
C MET A 37 2.99 9.70 -3.79
N LEU A 38 2.53 8.72 -3.02
CA LEU A 38 3.39 7.63 -2.54
C LEU A 38 3.58 6.62 -3.67
N LYS A 39 4.83 6.35 -4.03
CA LYS A 39 5.17 5.29 -4.99
C LYS A 39 4.91 3.92 -4.35
N ILE A 40 4.18 3.05 -5.05
CA ILE A 40 4.02 1.63 -4.69
C ILE A 40 5.13 0.81 -5.34
N SER A 41 5.58 -0.27 -4.69
CA SER A 41 6.55 -1.19 -5.28
C SER A 41 5.90 -2.03 -6.39
N PRO A 42 6.60 -2.38 -7.48
CA PRO A 42 6.10 -3.31 -8.50
C PRO A 42 5.63 -4.66 -7.93
N ASP A 43 6.26 -5.14 -6.86
CA ASP A 43 5.88 -6.39 -6.19
C ASP A 43 4.49 -6.32 -5.54
N TYR A 44 3.90 -5.13 -5.37
CA TYR A 44 2.51 -4.95 -4.91
C TYR A 44 1.52 -5.78 -5.74
N PHE A 45 1.71 -5.87 -7.05
CA PHE A 45 0.82 -6.61 -7.95
C PHE A 45 0.88 -8.13 -7.74
N ARG A 46 1.91 -8.64 -7.06
CA ARG A 46 2.05 -10.07 -6.73
C ARG A 46 1.15 -10.49 -5.58
N ILE A 47 0.76 -9.56 -4.71
CA ILE A 47 -0.16 -9.84 -3.62
C ILE A 47 -1.50 -10.26 -4.23
N ARG A 48 -1.97 -11.49 -3.99
CA ARG A 48 -3.19 -12.02 -4.63
C ARG A 48 -4.45 -11.72 -3.82
N LYS A 49 -4.35 -11.71 -2.49
CA LYS A 49 -5.48 -11.49 -1.58
C LYS A 49 -5.79 -10.00 -1.48
N ALA A 50 -7.06 -9.63 -1.73
CA ALA A 50 -7.51 -8.24 -1.72
C ALA A 50 -7.31 -7.56 -0.35
N ILE A 51 -7.57 -8.30 0.75
CA ILE A 51 -7.36 -7.79 2.11
C ILE A 51 -5.87 -7.53 2.37
N ASP A 52 -4.98 -8.41 1.94
CA ASP A 52 -3.54 -8.24 2.15
C ASP A 52 -3.00 -7.05 1.35
N ARG A 53 -3.51 -6.80 0.13
CA ARG A 53 -3.22 -5.56 -0.62
C ARG A 53 -3.66 -4.33 0.16
N ARG A 54 -4.86 -4.36 0.73
CA ARG A 54 -5.38 -3.25 1.53
C ARG A 54 -4.54 -3.01 2.78
N ILE A 55 -4.08 -4.08 3.42
CA ILE A 55 -3.15 -4.00 4.56
C ILE A 55 -1.81 -3.37 4.12
N TYR A 56 -1.26 -3.76 2.97
CA TYR A 56 -0.05 -3.13 2.41
C TYR A 56 -0.24 -1.63 2.16
N GLU A 57 -1.37 -1.21 1.59
CA GLU A 57 -1.65 0.22 1.34
C GLU A 57 -1.71 1.03 2.64
N ILE A 58 -2.37 0.48 3.66
CA ILE A 58 -2.45 1.09 4.99
C ILE A 58 -1.05 1.19 5.59
N ALA A 59 -0.27 0.12 5.54
CA ALA A 59 1.12 0.12 5.98
C ALA A 59 1.94 1.18 5.23
N ARG A 60 1.87 1.24 3.89
CA ARG A 60 2.59 2.22 3.07
C ARG A 60 2.23 3.66 3.42
N LYS A 61 0.95 3.93 3.68
CA LYS A 61 0.47 5.27 4.05
C LYS A 61 0.92 5.69 5.45
N HIS A 62 1.07 4.76 6.38
CA HIS A 62 1.31 5.05 7.80
C HIS A 62 2.74 4.75 8.28
N CYS A 63 3.48 3.84 7.64
CA CYS A 63 4.87 3.49 7.99
C CYS A 63 5.89 4.57 7.64
N GLY A 64 5.54 5.52 6.76
CA GLY A 64 6.32 6.68 6.32
C GLY A 64 7.79 6.78 6.79
N ASN A 65 8.12 7.89 7.49
CA ASN A 65 9.48 8.27 7.91
C ASN A 65 9.99 7.55 9.17
N HIS A 66 9.13 6.85 9.91
CA HIS A 66 9.49 6.28 11.22
C HIS A 66 9.88 4.81 11.14
N GLY A 67 9.75 4.21 9.96
CA GLY A 67 10.21 2.85 9.71
C GLY A 67 9.37 1.74 10.35
N GLU A 68 8.67 2.05 11.43
CA GLU A 68 7.73 1.21 12.13
C GLU A 68 6.34 1.88 12.19
N PHE A 69 5.29 1.07 12.13
CA PHE A 69 3.92 1.49 12.38
C PHE A 69 3.15 0.41 13.14
N ASN A 70 2.49 0.84 14.22
CA ASN A 70 1.73 -0.05 15.10
C ASN A 70 0.25 0.32 15.06
N ILE A 71 -0.62 -0.69 14.95
CA ILE A 71 -2.07 -0.50 14.92
C ILE A 71 -2.80 -1.66 15.59
N TYR A 72 -3.77 -1.33 16.44
CA TYR A 72 -4.68 -2.32 17.03
C TYR A 72 -5.43 -3.09 15.94
N LEU A 73 -5.57 -4.40 16.13
CA LEU A 73 -6.18 -5.29 15.14
C LEU A 73 -7.61 -4.86 14.76
N GLU A 74 -8.42 -4.45 15.73
CA GLU A 74 -9.79 -3.97 15.49
C GLU A 74 -9.81 -2.72 14.59
N LYS A 75 -8.91 -1.77 14.86
CA LYS A 75 -8.78 -0.56 14.03
C LYS A 75 -8.28 -0.89 12.62
N LEU A 76 -7.39 -1.88 12.50
CA LEU A 76 -6.95 -2.37 11.20
C LEU A 76 -8.11 -3.03 10.44
N HIS A 77 -8.90 -3.87 11.11
CA HIS A 77 -10.09 -4.52 10.54
C HIS A 77 -11.06 -3.47 9.97
N LEU A 78 -11.39 -2.44 10.76
CA LEU A 78 -12.22 -1.32 10.32
C LEU A 78 -11.63 -0.57 9.11
N LYS A 79 -10.33 -0.26 9.13
CA LYS A 79 -9.65 0.42 8.00
C LYS A 79 -9.57 -0.42 6.74
N THR A 80 -9.48 -1.74 6.88
CA THR A 80 -9.50 -2.65 5.74
C THR A 80 -10.90 -2.81 5.14
N GLY A 81 -11.95 -2.54 5.92
CA GLY A 81 -13.33 -2.76 5.50
C GLY A 81 -13.66 -4.24 5.29
N SER A 82 -12.94 -5.14 5.97
CA SER A 82 -13.16 -6.59 5.83
C SER A 82 -14.55 -6.97 6.35
N THR A 83 -15.29 -7.75 5.56
CA THR A 83 -16.59 -8.32 5.95
C THR A 83 -16.45 -9.57 6.84
N ALA A 84 -15.23 -10.11 6.99
CA ALA A 84 -14.98 -11.25 7.84
C ALA A 84 -15.14 -10.89 9.32
N LEU A 85 -15.58 -11.86 10.13
CA LEU A 85 -15.60 -11.72 11.59
C LEU A 85 -14.20 -11.40 12.11
N LEU A 86 -14.10 -10.58 13.17
CA LEU A 86 -12.82 -10.15 13.75
C LEU A 86 -11.92 -11.33 14.13
N LYS A 87 -12.48 -12.46 14.58
CA LYS A 87 -11.74 -13.69 14.89
C LYS A 87 -11.09 -14.31 13.65
N MET A 88 -11.79 -14.34 12.51
CA MET A 88 -11.26 -14.85 11.25
C MET A 88 -10.23 -13.87 10.67
N PHE A 89 -10.49 -12.57 10.77
CA PHE A 89 -9.52 -11.55 10.38
C PHE A 89 -8.22 -11.68 11.18
N ARG A 90 -8.30 -11.86 12.50
CA ARG A 90 -7.16 -12.15 13.38
C ARG A 90 -6.37 -13.36 12.92
N HIS A 91 -7.07 -14.46 12.61
CA HIS A 91 -6.43 -15.66 12.10
C HIS A 91 -5.67 -15.36 10.81
N ASN A 92 -6.31 -14.67 9.85
CA ASN A 92 -5.69 -14.31 8.58
C ASN A 92 -4.46 -13.41 8.76
N VAL A 93 -4.53 -12.40 9.63
CA VAL A 93 -3.39 -11.53 9.96
C VAL A 93 -2.26 -12.31 10.60
N LYS A 94 -2.55 -13.27 11.48
CA LYS A 94 -1.52 -14.17 12.04
C LYS A 94 -0.87 -15.03 10.96
N GLN A 95 -1.64 -15.56 10.00
CA GLN A 95 -1.07 -16.32 8.89
C GLN A 95 -0.22 -15.42 7.98
N LEU A 96 -0.67 -14.19 7.73
CA LEU A 96 0.08 -13.20 6.97
C LEU A 96 1.40 -12.85 7.66
N ALA A 97 1.38 -12.65 8.99
CA ALA A 97 2.58 -12.41 9.80
C ALA A 97 3.58 -13.57 9.72
N LYS A 98 3.07 -14.82 9.74
CA LYS A 98 3.90 -16.03 9.65
C LYS A 98 4.49 -16.22 8.26
N ALA A 99 3.70 -16.02 7.21
CA ALA A 99 4.16 -16.12 5.83
C ALA A 99 5.15 -15.00 5.49
N ASN A 100 4.94 -13.81 6.08
CA ASN A 100 5.77 -12.63 5.91
C ASN A 100 6.01 -12.31 4.42
N ASP A 101 4.96 -12.40 3.61
CA ASP A 101 4.98 -12.29 2.15
C ASP A 101 4.57 -10.89 1.64
N LEU A 102 4.34 -9.93 2.54
CA LEU A 102 4.13 -8.54 2.16
C LEU A 102 5.43 -7.94 1.60
N PRO A 103 5.40 -7.37 0.37
CA PRO A 103 6.52 -6.61 -0.17
C PRO A 103 6.86 -5.42 0.73
N ASP A 104 8.13 -5.01 0.75
CA ASP A 104 8.67 -3.86 1.51
C ASP A 104 8.49 -3.87 3.04
N TYR A 105 7.59 -4.70 3.58
CA TYR A 105 7.19 -4.65 4.99
C TYR A 105 7.30 -6.03 5.63
N GLN A 106 7.87 -6.06 6.83
CA GLN A 106 7.76 -7.18 7.74
C GLN A 106 6.56 -6.97 8.66
N LEU A 107 5.72 -7.99 8.81
CA LEU A 107 4.54 -7.94 9.65
C LEU A 107 4.72 -8.83 10.87
N ARG A 108 4.51 -8.26 12.06
CA ARG A 108 4.51 -8.97 13.34
C ARG A 108 3.17 -8.77 14.02
N TYR A 109 2.71 -9.78 14.75
CA TYR A 109 1.46 -9.72 15.51
C TYR A 109 1.76 -9.93 16.99
N ASP A 110 1.52 -8.91 17.80
CA ASP A 110 1.59 -8.95 19.25
C ASP A 110 0.28 -9.51 19.80
N THR A 111 0.35 -10.70 20.42
CA THR A 111 -0.84 -11.39 20.93
C THR A 111 -1.30 -10.84 22.27
N GLU A 112 -0.43 -10.26 23.07
CA GLU A 112 -0.78 -9.72 24.39
C GLU A 112 -1.53 -8.40 24.26
N ARG A 113 -1.06 -7.55 23.33
CA ARG A 113 -1.63 -6.21 23.11
C ARG A 113 -2.68 -6.15 22.01
N ASP A 114 -2.82 -7.23 21.24
CA ASP A 114 -3.65 -7.31 20.03
C ASP A 114 -3.28 -6.24 18.99
N VAL A 115 -1.98 -6.08 18.76
CA VAL A 115 -1.41 -5.05 17.88
C VAL A 115 -0.71 -5.70 16.70
N VAL A 116 -0.92 -5.13 15.53
CA VAL A 116 -0.17 -5.43 14.31
C VAL A 116 0.95 -4.40 14.16
N VAL A 117 2.17 -4.91 14.04
CA VAL A 117 3.41 -4.14 13.95
C VAL A 117 3.97 -4.31 12.54
N PHE A 118 4.13 -3.20 11.83
CA PHE A 118 4.72 -3.15 10.49
C PHE A 118 6.11 -2.55 10.57
N ASN A 119 7.11 -3.20 9.98
CA ASN A 119 8.47 -2.69 9.89
C ASN A 119 8.90 -2.62 8.42
N ASN A 120 9.42 -1.48 7.98
CA ASN A 120 9.88 -1.31 6.60
C ASN A 120 11.25 -1.99 6.41
N ARG A 121 11.32 -2.96 5.50
CA ARG A 121 12.53 -3.75 5.18
C ARG A 121 13.60 -2.92 4.49
N ASN A 122 13.22 -1.81 3.86
CA ASN A 122 14.06 -1.02 2.96
C ASN A 122 14.60 0.28 3.57
N LEU A 123 14.51 0.43 4.90
CA LEU A 123 15.11 1.56 5.60
C LEU A 123 16.63 1.40 5.58
N THR A 124 17.29 2.31 4.86
CA THR A 124 18.71 2.58 5.03
C THR A 124 18.86 3.90 5.80
N PRO A 125 19.84 4.03 6.71
CA PRO A 125 20.03 5.23 7.55
C PRO A 125 20.21 6.55 6.75
N GLU A 126 20.52 6.47 5.46
CA GLU A 126 20.65 7.64 4.57
C GLU A 126 19.30 8.25 4.16
N LYS A 127 18.21 7.48 4.12
CA LYS A 127 16.87 7.96 3.72
C LYS A 127 16.20 8.77 4.84
N GLU A 128 16.53 8.49 6.09
CA GLU A 128 16.05 9.24 7.26
C GLU A 128 16.46 10.72 7.18
N LYS A 129 17.71 11.01 6.81
CA LYS A 129 18.22 12.40 6.72
C LYS A 129 17.60 13.21 5.58
N LYS A 130 17.35 12.61 4.42
CA LYS A 130 16.85 13.33 3.25
C LYS A 130 15.38 13.72 3.38
N GLU A 131 14.57 12.92 4.07
CA GLU A 131 13.15 13.20 4.31
C GLU A 131 12.88 14.01 5.59
N GLN A 132 13.71 13.89 6.64
CA GLN A 132 13.63 14.76 7.83
C GLN A 132 13.96 16.23 7.53
N HIS A 133 14.90 16.49 6.61
CA HIS A 133 15.23 17.85 6.18
C HIS A 133 14.02 18.55 5.54
N VAL A 134 13.24 17.85 4.69
CA VAL A 134 12.04 18.40 4.03
C VAL A 134 10.89 18.68 5.02
N VAL A 135 10.82 17.93 6.13
CA VAL A 135 9.77 18.11 7.16
C VAL A 135 10.14 19.25 8.13
N CYS A 136 11.43 19.44 8.45
CA CYS A 136 11.88 20.55 9.30
C CYS A 136 11.68 21.93 8.64
N PHE A 137 11.84 22.05 7.33
CA PHE A 137 11.56 23.32 6.62
C PHE A 137 10.07 23.65 6.53
N ALA A 138 9.17 22.67 6.64
CA ALA A 138 7.73 22.92 6.60
C ALA A 138 7.16 23.45 7.93
N HIS A 139 7.89 23.30 9.05
CA HIS A 139 7.45 23.77 10.37
C HIS A 139 7.91 25.20 10.74
N HIS A 140 8.81 25.81 9.95
CA HIS A 140 9.32 27.18 10.17
C HIS A 140 8.70 28.22 9.21
N ALA A 141 7.68 27.83 8.43
CA ALA A 141 7.03 28.70 7.44
C ALA A 141 5.51 28.81 7.66
N CYS A 142 5.09 28.86 8.93
CA CYS A 142 3.73 29.26 9.32
C CYS A 142 3.83 30.38 10.35
#